data_AF-A0A1E5JT32-F1
#
_entry.id   AF-A0A1E5JT32-F1
#
_cell.length_a   1.000
_cell.length_b   1.000
_cell.length_c   1.000
_cell.angle_alpha   90.00
_cell.angle_beta   90.00
_cell.angle_gamma   90.00
#
_symmetry.space_group_name_H-M   'P 1'
#
loop_
_entity.id
_entity.type
_entity.pdbx_description
1 polymer ?
#
loop_
_entity_poly.entity_id
_entity_poly.type
_entity_poly.pdbx_seq_one_letter_code
_entity_poly.pdbx_strand_id
1 'polypeptide(L)'
;MPGNTLLCRLAARQLGKTNCNRLYDALHPLINEKSLFTPIDTGSRWSAVFFPEPPTCPDGIQKIFDLMQNPSSGKDNVIRVEKILQIAFERPESDESRTEATNSVYGRLRSFLKPSESPSFSELVGTTVDEWTSLFKKSKESHLYEVTNYY
;
A
#
# COMPACT_ATOMS: atom_id res chain seq x y z
N MET A 1 24.62 -1.18 -7.67
CA MET A 1 23.15 -1.14 -7.64
C MET A 1 22.73 -0.20 -6.51
N PRO A 2 21.72 0.66 -6.70
CA PRO A 2 21.18 1.48 -5.62
C PRO A 2 20.80 0.59 -4.44
N GLY A 3 21.03 1.08 -3.21
CA GLY A 3 20.86 0.28 -2.00
C GLY A 3 19.45 -0.30 -1.93
N ASN A 4 19.35 -1.64 -1.90
CA ASN A 4 18.12 -2.41 -1.68
C ASN A 4 17.26 -2.77 -2.91
N THR A 5 17.65 -2.38 -4.13
CA THR A 5 17.02 -2.91 -5.36
C THR A 5 17.14 -4.44 -5.44
N LEU A 6 18.30 -4.98 -5.04
CA LEU A 6 18.55 -6.43 -5.07
C LEU A 6 17.65 -7.18 -4.07
N LEU A 7 17.48 -6.64 -2.86
CA LEU A 7 16.63 -7.25 -1.82
C LEU A 7 15.18 -7.34 -2.30
N CYS A 8 14.62 -6.24 -2.82
CA CYS A 8 13.25 -6.20 -3.33
C CYS A 8 13.05 -7.18 -4.49
N ARG A 9 14.06 -7.31 -5.37
CA ARG A 9 14.05 -8.28 -6.47
C ARG A 9 14.03 -9.72 -5.98
N LEU A 10 14.89 -10.04 -5.01
CA LEU A 10 14.98 -11.38 -4.45
C LEU A 10 13.70 -11.75 -3.70
N ALA A 11 13.15 -10.84 -2.89
CA ALA A 11 11.88 -11.03 -2.20
C ALA A 11 10.72 -11.27 -3.18
N ALA A 12 10.60 -10.46 -4.24
CA ALA A 12 9.57 -10.66 -5.26
C ALA A 12 9.71 -12.00 -5.99
N ARG A 13 10.95 -12.43 -6.29
CA ARG A 13 11.20 -13.74 -6.90
C ARG A 13 10.90 -14.91 -5.96
N GLN A 14 11.21 -14.77 -4.67
CA GLN A 14 10.94 -15.76 -3.64
C GLN A 14 9.44 -15.92 -3.37
N LEU A 15 8.68 -14.82 -3.40
CA LEU A 15 7.21 -14.85 -3.37
C LEU A 15 6.66 -15.67 -4.53
N GLY A 16 7.26 -15.55 -5.71
CA GLY A 16 6.85 -16.25 -6.91
C GLY A 16 5.55 -15.71 -7.51
N LYS A 17 5.22 -16.17 -8.71
CA LYS A 17 4.13 -15.61 -9.52
C LYS A 17 2.76 -15.68 -8.83
N THR A 18 2.44 -16.81 -8.21
CA THR A 18 1.14 -17.03 -7.57
C THR A 18 0.90 -16.05 -6.43
N ASN A 19 1.88 -15.86 -5.55
CA ASN A 19 1.72 -14.93 -4.42
C ASN A 19 1.78 -13.46 -4.87
N CYS A 20 2.63 -13.14 -5.84
CA CYS A 20 2.65 -11.79 -6.42
C CYS A 20 1.31 -11.42 -7.08
N ASN A 21 0.66 -12.36 -7.76
CA ASN A 21 -0.69 -12.14 -8.31
C ASN A 21 -1.71 -11.88 -7.19
N ARG A 22 -1.75 -12.72 -6.15
CA ARG A 22 -2.68 -12.54 -5.02
C ARG A 22 -2.49 -11.19 -4.33
N LEU A 23 -1.25 -10.78 -4.09
CA LEU A 23 -0.94 -9.47 -3.51
C LEU A 23 -1.38 -8.34 -4.44
N TYR A 24 -1.11 -8.46 -5.74
CA TYR A 24 -1.49 -7.45 -6.73
C TYR A 24 -3.02 -7.31 -6.82
N ASP A 25 -3.74 -8.43 -6.89
CA ASP A 25 -5.20 -8.47 -7.02
C ASP A 25 -5.91 -7.94 -5.77
N ALA A 26 -5.32 -8.10 -4.58
CA ALA A 26 -5.82 -7.52 -3.34
C ALA A 26 -5.49 -6.03 -3.21
N LEU A 27 -4.29 -5.60 -3.64
CA LEU A 27 -3.86 -4.21 -3.55
C LEU A 27 -4.59 -3.32 -4.58
N HIS A 28 -4.87 -3.84 -5.77
CA HIS A 28 -5.47 -3.06 -6.86
C HIS A 28 -6.82 -2.42 -6.49
N PRO A 29 -7.82 -3.13 -5.96
CA PRO A 29 -9.06 -2.50 -5.53
C PRO A 29 -8.83 -1.56 -4.36
N LEU A 30 -7.97 -1.93 -3.40
CA LEU A 30 -7.69 -1.10 -2.23
C LEU A 30 -7.08 0.26 -2.61
N ILE A 31 -6.06 0.28 -3.47
CA ILE A 31 -5.34 1.50 -3.87
C ILE A 31 -6.22 2.47 -4.68
N ASN A 32 -7.28 1.95 -5.31
CA ASN A 32 -8.25 2.78 -6.04
C ASN A 32 -9.19 3.55 -5.11
N GLU A 33 -9.36 3.11 -3.85
CA GLU A 33 -10.10 3.84 -2.81
C GLU A 33 -9.23 4.94 -2.18
N LYS A 34 -8.95 6.00 -2.96
CA LYS A 34 -8.03 7.10 -2.57
C LYS A 34 -8.39 7.78 -1.24
N SER A 35 -9.67 7.76 -0.85
CA SER A 35 -10.16 8.31 0.41
C SER A 35 -9.52 7.63 1.62
N LEU A 36 -9.21 6.32 1.55
CA LEU A 36 -8.59 5.57 2.63
C LEU A 36 -7.15 6.01 2.92
N PHE A 37 -6.49 6.67 1.98
CA PHE A 37 -5.10 7.10 2.10
C PHE A 37 -4.96 8.59 2.40
N THR A 38 -6.06 9.35 2.37
CA THR A 38 -6.03 10.78 2.63
C THR A 38 -6.06 10.99 4.14
N PRO A 39 -4.99 11.55 4.75
CA PRO A 39 -4.94 11.74 6.20
C PRO A 39 -5.96 12.80 6.64
N ILE A 40 -6.50 12.64 7.85
CA ILE A 40 -7.42 13.63 8.42
C ILE A 40 -6.60 14.86 8.78
N ASP A 41 -7.05 16.04 8.34
CA ASP A 41 -6.42 17.30 8.71
C ASP A 41 -6.55 17.50 10.23
N THR A 42 -5.43 17.34 10.94
CA THR A 42 -5.40 17.46 12.40
C THR A 42 -5.17 18.90 12.86
N GLY A 43 -5.16 19.88 11.95
CA GLY A 43 -5.22 21.33 12.23
C GLY A 43 -4.08 21.91 13.09
N SER A 44 -3.14 21.09 13.56
CA SER A 44 -2.18 21.44 14.62
C SER A 44 -0.71 21.33 14.19
N ARG A 45 -0.43 20.66 13.06
CA ARG A 45 0.96 20.40 12.62
C ARG A 45 1.54 21.46 11.69
N TRP A 46 0.71 22.30 11.07
CA TRP A 46 1.14 23.22 10.01
C TRP A 46 0.73 24.64 10.42
N SER A 47 1.70 25.53 10.67
CA SER A 47 1.40 26.96 10.79
C SER A 47 0.96 27.45 9.41
N ALA A 48 -0.31 27.80 9.27
CA ALA A 48 -1.06 28.08 8.03
C ALA A 48 -0.50 29.20 7.11
N VAL A 49 0.72 29.70 7.35
CA VAL A 49 1.28 30.86 6.65
C VAL A 49 2.09 30.47 5.40
N PHE A 50 2.67 29.26 5.34
CA PHE A 50 3.57 28.89 4.22
C PHE A 50 3.23 27.59 3.49
N PHE A 51 2.34 26.75 4.03
CA PHE A 51 1.94 25.51 3.38
C PHE A 51 0.44 25.25 3.61
N PRO A 52 -0.47 25.90 2.87
CA PRO A 52 -1.91 25.71 3.03
C PRO A 52 -2.42 24.50 2.21
N GLU A 53 -1.59 23.47 2.00
CA GLU A 53 -2.01 22.35 1.15
C GLU A 53 -3.00 21.46 1.88
N PRO A 54 -4.20 21.22 1.32
CA PRO A 54 -5.14 20.27 1.88
C PRO A 54 -4.49 18.89 1.97
N PRO A 55 -4.88 18.03 2.93
CA PRO A 55 -4.28 16.71 3.05
C PRO A 55 -4.42 15.95 1.73
N THR A 56 -3.28 15.60 1.14
CA THR A 56 -3.21 14.84 -0.10
C THR A 56 -2.79 13.40 0.17
N CYS A 57 -3.13 12.52 -0.77
CA CYS A 57 -2.63 11.15 -0.79
C CYS A 57 -1.09 11.13 -0.68
N PRO A 58 -0.48 10.30 0.20
CA PRO A 58 0.96 10.21 0.33
C PRO A 58 1.66 9.88 -0.99
N ASP A 59 2.77 10.56 -1.31
CA ASP A 59 3.55 10.38 -2.55
C ASP A 59 3.87 8.91 -2.88
N GLY A 60 4.19 8.09 -1.86
CA GLY A 60 4.46 6.67 -2.09
C GLY A 60 3.23 5.87 -2.52
N ILE A 61 2.04 6.19 -2.01
CA ILE A 61 0.78 5.58 -2.42
C ILE A 61 0.45 6.02 -3.86
N GLN A 62 0.66 7.30 -4.18
CA GLN A 62 0.48 7.81 -5.54
C GLN A 62 1.42 7.11 -6.53
N LYS A 63 2.69 6.92 -6.19
CA LYS A 63 3.65 6.16 -7.01
C LYS A 63 3.24 4.70 -7.22
N ILE A 64 2.70 4.04 -6.20
CA ILE A 64 2.16 2.67 -6.31
C ILE A 64 0.96 2.67 -7.25
N PHE A 65 0.03 3.62 -7.10
CA PHE A 65 -1.12 3.78 -7.98
C PHE A 65 -0.71 3.96 -9.44
N ASP A 66 0.19 4.90 -9.73
CA ASP A 66 0.67 5.17 -11.09
C ASP A 66 1.36 3.93 -11.70
N LEU A 67 2.09 3.18 -10.88
CA LEU A 67 2.74 1.94 -11.30
C LEU A 67 1.73 0.86 -11.71
N MET A 68 0.63 0.74 -10.96
CA MET A 68 -0.43 -0.25 -11.22
C MET A 68 -1.30 0.14 -12.42
N GLN A 69 -1.48 1.44 -12.68
CA GLN A 69 -2.20 1.92 -13.86
C GLN A 69 -1.37 1.77 -15.15
N ASN A 70 -0.04 1.88 -15.06
CA ASN A 70 0.79 1.84 -16.25
C ASN A 70 0.95 0.39 -16.79
N PRO A 71 0.41 0.09 -18.00
CA PRO A 71 0.50 -1.24 -18.59
C PRO A 71 1.95 -1.64 -18.92
N SER A 72 2.85 -0.67 -19.09
CA SER A 72 4.28 -0.89 -19.40
C SER A 72 5.16 -1.12 -18.16
N SER A 73 4.61 -1.06 -16.93
CA SER A 73 5.38 -1.22 -15.68
C SER A 73 6.01 -2.59 -15.45
N GLY A 74 5.71 -3.59 -16.29
CA GLY A 74 6.31 -4.92 -16.26
C GLY A 74 5.43 -5.95 -16.96
N LYS A 75 6.06 -6.95 -17.60
CA LYS A 75 5.33 -8.02 -18.32
C LYS A 75 4.61 -8.99 -17.38
N ASP A 76 5.03 -9.04 -16.10
CA ASP A 76 4.52 -9.92 -15.07
C ASP A 76 4.38 -9.17 -13.73
N ASN A 77 3.45 -9.59 -12.88
CA ASN A 77 3.17 -9.02 -11.56
C ASN A 77 4.35 -9.17 -10.61
N VAL A 78 5.27 -10.13 -10.84
CA VAL A 78 6.53 -10.22 -10.08
C VAL A 78 7.36 -8.93 -10.20
N ILE A 79 7.47 -8.36 -11.41
CA ILE A 79 8.24 -7.12 -11.64
C ILE A 79 7.50 -5.92 -11.03
N ARG A 80 6.17 -5.91 -11.11
CA ARG A 80 5.35 -4.85 -10.49
C ARG A 80 5.52 -4.87 -8.97
N VAL A 81 5.43 -6.04 -8.35
CA VAL A 81 5.63 -6.22 -6.91
C VAL A 81 7.06 -5.87 -6.50
N GLU A 82 8.10 -6.23 -7.27
CA GLU A 82 9.49 -5.78 -7.03
C GLU A 82 9.56 -4.26 -6.86
N LYS A 83 8.95 -3.51 -7.78
CA LYS A 83 8.96 -2.04 -7.74
C LYS A 83 8.08 -1.47 -6.62
N ILE A 84 6.93 -2.09 -6.33
CA ILE A 84 6.08 -1.70 -5.20
C ILE A 84 6.82 -1.87 -3.87
N LEU A 85 7.58 -2.97 -3.70
CA LEU A 85 8.43 -3.20 -2.55
C LEU A 85 9.52 -2.13 -2.42
N GLN A 86 10.12 -1.70 -3.54
CA GLN A 86 11.10 -0.60 -3.54
C GLN A 86 10.48 0.70 -3.03
N ILE A 87 9.30 1.07 -3.53
CA ILE A 87 8.58 2.28 -3.09
C ILE A 87 8.31 2.22 -1.58
N ALA A 88 7.77 1.10 -1.09
CA ALA A 88 7.47 0.93 0.33
C ALA A 88 8.72 0.93 1.23
N PHE A 89 9.83 0.38 0.73
CA PHE A 89 11.10 0.34 1.46
C PHE A 89 11.71 1.74 1.64
N GLU A 90 11.57 2.63 0.65
CA GLU A 90 12.06 4.02 0.74
C GLU A 90 11.26 4.89 1.70
N ARG A 91 10.08 4.45 2.15
CA ARG A 91 9.24 5.24 3.06
C ARG A 91 9.77 5.16 4.50
N PRO A 92 9.59 6.21 5.32
CA PRO A 92 9.91 6.18 6.76
C PRO A 92 9.15 5.07 7.51
N GLU A 93 9.79 4.40 8.47
CA GLU A 93 9.18 3.27 9.20
C GLU A 93 7.86 3.66 9.88
N SER A 94 7.88 4.73 10.68
CA SER A 94 6.72 5.28 11.38
C SER A 94 6.40 6.69 10.92
N ASP A 95 5.11 7.03 10.96
CA ASP A 95 4.57 8.37 10.72
C ASP A 95 3.14 8.38 11.25
N GLU A 96 2.91 9.15 12.31
CA GLU A 96 1.63 9.19 13.02
C GLU A 96 0.53 9.88 12.21
N SER A 97 0.86 10.60 11.14
CA SER A 97 -0.13 11.23 10.28
C SER A 97 -0.80 10.25 9.32
N ARG A 98 -0.24 9.03 9.16
CA ARG A 98 -0.73 8.05 8.21
C ARG A 98 -2.05 7.43 8.64
N THR A 99 -2.92 7.22 7.67
CA THR A 99 -4.14 6.44 7.84
C THR A 99 -3.83 4.97 8.11
N GLU A 100 -4.83 4.24 8.64
CA GLU A 100 -4.76 2.78 8.85
C GLU A 100 -4.37 2.06 7.55
N ALA A 101 -5.00 2.40 6.42
CA ALA A 101 -4.70 1.77 5.14
C ALA A 101 -3.28 2.05 4.65
N THR A 102 -2.77 3.27 4.85
CA THR A 102 -1.38 3.61 4.50
C THR A 102 -0.38 2.81 5.34
N ASN A 103 -0.64 2.69 6.64
CA ASN A 103 0.19 1.90 7.56
C ASN A 103 0.15 0.42 7.22
N SER A 104 -1.03 -0.12 6.88
CA SER A 104 -1.21 -1.50 6.42
C SER A 104 -0.38 -1.77 5.16
N VAL A 105 -0.52 -0.96 4.12
CA VAL A 105 0.20 -1.16 2.84
C VAL A 105 1.71 -1.12 3.06
N TYR A 106 2.26 -0.08 3.69
CA TYR A 106 3.71 0.01 3.89
C TYR A 106 4.23 -1.02 4.89
N GLY A 107 3.51 -1.26 5.98
CA GLY A 107 3.90 -2.22 7.01
C GLY A 107 3.98 -3.64 6.48
N ARG A 108 2.92 -4.11 5.79
CA ARG A 108 2.88 -5.45 5.19
C ARG A 108 3.92 -5.61 4.09
N LEU A 109 4.09 -4.63 3.20
CA LEU A 109 5.11 -4.69 2.15
C LEU A 109 6.53 -4.78 2.73
N ARG A 110 6.84 -4.02 3.78
CA ARG A 110 8.15 -4.12 4.46
C ARG A 110 8.34 -5.43 5.21
N SER A 111 7.27 -6.06 5.69
CA SER A 111 7.37 -7.34 6.39
C SER A 111 8.01 -8.43 5.52
N PHE A 112 7.77 -8.40 4.21
CA PHE A 112 8.41 -9.31 3.24
C PHE A 112 9.91 -9.07 3.03
N LEU A 113 10.43 -7.93 3.48
CA LEU A 113 11.83 -7.53 3.34
C LEU A 113 12.62 -7.74 4.63
N LYS A 114 11.93 -8.02 5.75
CA LYS A 114 12.57 -8.32 7.03
C LYS A 114 12.80 -9.83 7.14
N PRO A 115 13.92 -10.28 7.74
CA PRO A 115 14.08 -11.68 8.11
C PRO A 115 12.98 -12.05 9.11
N SER A 116 12.20 -13.09 8.82
CA SER A 116 11.31 -13.72 9.82
C SER A 116 11.64 -15.20 9.93
N GLU A 117 11.70 -15.70 11.16
CA GLU A 117 11.78 -17.14 11.44
C GLU A 117 10.41 -17.81 11.33
N SER A 118 9.34 -17.02 11.51
CA SER A 118 7.93 -17.36 11.30
C SER A 118 7.12 -16.05 11.24
N PRO A 119 5.99 -15.99 10.51
CA PRO A 119 5.41 -17.02 9.64
C PRO A 119 6.04 -17.05 8.23
N SER A 120 5.74 -18.10 7.47
CA SER A 120 6.21 -18.27 6.09
C SER A 120 5.71 -17.18 5.14
N PHE A 121 6.39 -16.97 4.00
CA PHE A 121 5.94 -16.01 2.99
C PHE A 121 4.49 -16.23 2.53
N SER A 122 4.04 -17.49 2.43
CA SER A 122 2.66 -17.81 2.02
C SER A 122 1.64 -17.39 3.07
N GLU A 123 1.94 -17.57 4.35
CA GLU A 123 1.08 -17.14 5.46
C GLU A 123 1.06 -15.61 5.58
N LEU A 124 2.22 -14.96 5.41
CA LEU A 124 2.29 -13.50 5.32
C LEU A 124 1.46 -12.95 4.16
N VAL A 125 1.47 -13.62 3.01
CA VAL A 125 0.62 -13.26 1.86
C VAL A 125 -0.85 -13.44 2.21
N GLY A 126 -1.24 -14.56 2.81
CA GLY A 126 -2.62 -14.81 3.23
C GLY A 126 -3.15 -13.72 4.15
N THR A 127 -2.43 -13.46 5.24
CA THR A 127 -2.80 -12.41 6.21
C THR A 127 -2.85 -11.02 5.58
N THR A 128 -1.92 -10.68 4.68
CA THR A 128 -1.91 -9.40 3.98
C THR A 128 -3.12 -9.25 3.06
N VAL A 129 -3.46 -10.30 2.29
CA VAL A 129 -4.60 -10.30 1.37
C VAL A 129 -5.91 -10.16 2.14
N ASP A 130 -6.06 -10.88 3.27
CA ASP A 130 -7.27 -10.82 4.09
C ASP A 130 -7.46 -9.42 4.70
N GLU A 131 -6.38 -8.82 5.20
CA GLU A 131 -6.40 -7.46 5.75
C GLU A 131 -6.78 -6.42 4.69
N TRP A 132 -6.13 -6.43 3.53
CA TRP A 132 -6.41 -5.48 2.45
C TRP A 132 -7.83 -5.65 1.89
N THR A 133 -8.29 -6.89 1.77
CA THR A 133 -9.67 -7.19 1.35
C THR A 133 -10.67 -6.69 2.39
N SER A 134 -10.36 -6.82 3.69
CA SER A 134 -11.20 -6.32 4.77
C SER A 134 -11.28 -4.79 4.75
N LEU A 135 -10.16 -4.09 4.61
CA LEU A 135 -10.12 -2.62 4.50
C LEU A 135 -10.95 -2.12 3.32
N PHE A 136 -10.83 -2.78 2.15
CA PHE A 136 -11.62 -2.44 0.98
C PHE A 136 -13.12 -2.67 1.22
N LYS A 137 -13.52 -3.81 1.79
CA LYS A 137 -14.93 -4.10 2.10
C LYS A 137 -15.52 -3.09 3.07
N LYS A 138 -14.82 -2.79 4.17
CA LYS A 138 -15.23 -1.77 5.13
C LYS A 138 -15.45 -0.42 4.47
N SER A 139 -14.54 -0.01 3.57
CA SER A 139 -14.67 1.24 2.81
C SER A 139 -15.93 1.27 1.94
N LYS A 140 -16.24 0.18 1.23
CA LYS A 140 -17.45 0.06 0.41
C LYS A 140 -18.72 0.09 1.25
N GLU A 141 -18.73 -0.63 2.38
CA GLU A 141 -19.87 -0.64 3.30
C GLU A 141 -20.13 0.75 3.86
N SER A 142 -19.11 1.45 4.38
CA SER A 142 -19.25 2.82 4.87
C SER A 142 -19.80 3.77 3.82
N HIS A 143 -19.31 3.69 2.58
CA HIS A 143 -19.83 4.52 1.49
C HIS A 143 -21.29 4.22 1.15
N LEU A 144 -21.69 2.95 1.16
CA LEU A 144 -23.09 2.55 0.93
C LEU A 144 -24.01 3.06 2.04
N TYR A 145 -23.60 2.97 3.31
CA TYR A 145 -24.36 3.49 4.45
C TYR A 145 -24.51 5.01 4.41
N GLU A 146 -23.50 5.75 3.96
CA GLU A 146 -23.63 7.19 3.75
C GLU A 146 -24.69 7.48 2.67
N VAL A 147 -24.61 6.81 1.52
CA VAL A 147 -25.55 7.03 0.41
C VAL A 147 -27.00 6.70 0.80
N THR A 148 -27.27 5.63 1.56
CA THR A 148 -28.64 5.29 1.99
C THR A 148 -29.21 6.19 3.06
N ASN A 149 -28.40 6.93 3.83
CA ASN A 149 -28.90 7.88 4.84
C ASN A 149 -29.26 9.25 4.26
N TYR A 150 -28.95 9.51 2.98
CA TYR A 150 -29.31 10.75 2.27
C TYR A 150 -30.55 10.60 1.34
N TYR A 151 -31.25 9.47 1.40
CA TYR A 151 -32.54 9.22 0.71
C TYR A 151 -33.61 8.80 1.71
#